data_AF-X1VJ89-F1
#
_entry.id   AF-X1VJ89-F1
#
_cell.length_a   1.000
_cell.length_b   1.000
_cell.length_c   1.000
_cell.angle_alpha   90.00
_cell.angle_beta   90.00
_cell.angle_gamma   90.00
#
_symmetry.space_group_name_H-M   'P 1'
#
loop_
_entity.id
_entity.type
_entity.pdbx_description
1 polymer ?
#
loop_
_entity_poly.entity_id
_entity_poly.type
_entity_poly.pdbx_seq_one_letter_code
_entity_poly.pdbx_strand_id
1 'polypeptide(L)'
;RPTKEQIEQAYDGSYYGRGQTKFTGFIEKAIDYLCSIRARRVNRYITPPAKILDIDCGNGRFLNFLIKQGFEGWGIELPGKA
;
A
#
# COMPACT_ATOMS: atom_id res chain seq x y z
N ARG A 1 4.68 26.87 1.46
CA ARG A 1 4.64 25.56 2.15
C ARG A 1 3.34 25.53 2.96
N PRO A 2 2.58 24.42 2.99
CA PRO A 2 1.36 24.35 3.78
C PRO A 2 1.65 24.64 5.26
N THR A 3 0.70 25.27 5.95
CA THR A 3 0.80 25.44 7.41
C THR A 3 0.56 24.11 8.12
N LYS A 4 0.91 24.04 9.41
CA LYS A 4 0.70 22.83 10.20
C LYS A 4 -0.79 22.46 10.26
N GLU A 5 -1.66 23.47 10.38
CA GLU A 5 -3.11 23.32 10.44
C GLU A 5 -3.67 22.78 9.12
N GLN A 6 -3.13 23.22 7.97
CA GLN A 6 -3.53 22.70 6.66
C GLN A 6 -3.12 21.24 6.49
N ILE A 7 -1.98 20.83 7.04
CA ILE A 7 -1.53 19.44 7.04
C ILE A 7 -2.41 18.60 7.96
N GLU A 8 -2.68 19.06 9.19
CA GLU A 8 -3.54 18.35 10.14
C GLU A 8 -4.97 18.18 9.61
N GLN A 9 -5.53 19.22 8.96
CA GLN A 9 -6.84 19.15 8.33
C GLN A 9 -6.86 18.16 7.15
N ALA A 10 -5.82 18.15 6.32
CA ALA A 10 -5.72 17.24 5.19
C ALA A 10 -5.63 15.77 5.63
N TYR A 11 -5.14 15.50 6.85
CA TYR A 11 -4.94 14.17 7.42
C TYR A 11 -5.80 13.90 8.65
N ASP A 12 -7.00 14.49 8.70
CA ASP A 12 -7.92 14.31 9.83
C ASP A 12 -8.24 12.81 10.04
N GLY A 13 -8.02 12.33 11.26
CA GLY A 13 -8.21 10.92 11.63
C GLY A 13 -9.65 10.43 11.54
N SER A 14 -10.64 11.32 11.45
CA SER A 14 -12.04 10.97 11.15
C SER A 14 -12.22 10.50 9.70
N TYR A 15 -11.44 11.05 8.77
CA TYR A 15 -11.44 10.64 7.36
C TYR A 15 -10.55 9.41 7.14
N TYR A 16 -9.36 9.39 7.76
CA TYR A 16 -8.42 8.29 7.62
C TYR A 16 -8.69 7.11 8.55
N GLY A 17 -9.57 7.20 9.55
CA GLY A 17 -10.13 6.09 10.33
C GLY A 17 -9.20 5.35 11.33
N ARG A 18 -9.80 4.62 12.30
CA ARG A 18 -9.10 3.74 13.27
C ARG A 18 -9.45 2.25 13.06
N GLY A 19 -8.46 1.37 12.83
CA GLY A 19 -8.61 -0.11 12.71
C GLY A 19 -7.64 -0.76 11.71
N GLN A 20 -7.54 -2.11 11.69
CA GLN A 20 -6.59 -2.85 10.82
C GLN A 20 -7.20 -3.46 9.54
N THR A 21 -8.53 -3.60 9.46
CA THR A 21 -9.22 -4.19 8.28
C THR A 21 -10.36 -3.29 7.81
N LYS A 22 -10.46 -3.08 6.50
CA LYS A 22 -11.49 -2.23 5.87
C LYS A 22 -12.73 -3.02 5.48
N PHE A 23 -12.60 -4.34 5.24
CA PHE A 23 -13.70 -5.17 4.72
C PHE A 23 -13.80 -6.55 5.38
N THR A 24 -14.84 -7.31 5.02
CA THR A 24 -15.04 -8.70 5.45
C THR A 24 -14.00 -9.65 4.79
N GLY A 25 -13.75 -10.81 5.40
CA GLY A 25 -12.65 -11.70 4.99
C GLY A 25 -12.68 -12.20 3.53
N PHE A 26 -13.87 -12.29 2.91
CA PHE A 26 -13.97 -12.65 1.49
C PHE A 26 -13.49 -11.52 0.57
N ILE A 27 -13.80 -10.26 0.92
CA ILE A 27 -13.38 -9.09 0.16
C ILE A 27 -11.86 -8.92 0.25
N GLU A 28 -11.28 -9.12 1.44
CA GLU A 28 -9.83 -9.08 1.63
C GLU A 28 -9.08 -10.11 0.76
N LYS A 29 -9.63 -11.33 0.60
CA LYS A 29 -9.06 -12.34 -0.32
C LYS A 29 -9.13 -11.92 -1.79
N ALA A 30 -10.22 -11.28 -2.21
CA ALA A 30 -10.34 -10.74 -3.56
C ALA A 30 -9.31 -9.63 -3.80
N ILE A 31 -9.10 -8.76 -2.81
CA ILE A 31 -8.06 -7.71 -2.84
C ILE A 31 -6.67 -8.35 -2.99
N ASP A 32 -6.34 -9.37 -2.18
CA ASP A 32 -5.06 -10.08 -2.29
C ASP A 32 -4.84 -10.66 -3.68
N TYR A 33 -5.88 -11.27 -4.27
CA TYR A 33 -5.80 -11.81 -5.62
C TYR A 33 -5.49 -10.71 -6.66
N LEU A 34 -6.18 -9.58 -6.59
CA LEU A 34 -5.93 -8.44 -7.48
C LEU A 34 -4.52 -7.85 -7.29
N CYS A 35 -4.07 -7.70 -6.05
CA CYS A 35 -2.70 -7.28 -5.73
C CYS A 35 -1.66 -8.22 -6.34
N SER A 36 -1.89 -9.54 -6.26
CA SER A 36 -0.99 -10.55 -6.85
C SER A 36 -0.93 -10.46 -8.37
N ILE A 37 -2.06 -10.17 -9.04
CA ILE A 37 -2.10 -9.96 -10.50
C ILE A 37 -1.32 -8.70 -10.86
N ARG A 38 -1.55 -7.61 -10.13
CA ARG A 38 -0.85 -6.34 -10.36
C ARG A 38 0.66 -6.53 -10.21
N ALA A 39 1.11 -7.24 -9.17
CA ALA A 39 2.53 -7.50 -8.95
C ALA A 39 3.14 -8.33 -10.08
N ARG A 40 2.44 -9.38 -10.57
CA ARG A 40 2.90 -10.14 -11.74
C ARG A 40 2.99 -9.31 -13.02
N ARG A 41 2.13 -8.29 -13.17
CA ARG A 41 2.17 -7.38 -14.32
C ARG A 41 3.42 -6.49 -14.29
N VAL A 42 3.92 -6.12 -13.11
CA VAL A 42 5.16 -5.34 -12.96
C VAL A 42 6.36 -6.08 -13.56
N ASN A 43 6.42 -7.41 -13.43
CA ASN A 43 7.50 -8.22 -14.00
C ASN A 43 7.65 -8.13 -15.52
N ARG A 44 6.61 -7.64 -16.22
CA ARG A 44 6.67 -7.40 -17.66
C ARG A 44 7.50 -6.16 -18.03
N TYR A 45 7.71 -5.27 -17.06
CA TYR A 45 8.39 -3.99 -17.25
C TYR A 45 9.71 -3.93 -16.48
N ILE A 46 9.77 -4.58 -15.32
CA ILE A 46 10.94 -4.57 -14.44
C ILE A 46 11.20 -5.99 -13.97
N THR A 47 12.39 -6.52 -14.24
CA THR A 47 12.80 -7.86 -13.80
C THR A 47 13.56 -7.77 -12.47
N PRO A 48 13.20 -8.55 -11.45
CA PRO A 48 13.98 -8.63 -10.21
C PRO A 48 15.35 -9.32 -10.45
N PRO A 49 16.40 -9.00 -9.66
CA PRO A 49 16.37 -8.11 -8.50
C PRO A 49 16.31 -6.62 -8.90
N ALA A 50 15.42 -5.87 -8.25
CA ALA A 50 15.28 -4.43 -8.43
C ALA A 50 14.74 -3.77 -7.14
N LYS A 51 15.03 -2.48 -6.98
CA LYS A 51 14.60 -1.67 -5.83
C LYS A 51 13.28 -0.98 -6.12
N ILE A 52 12.32 -1.06 -5.20
CA ILE A 52 11.00 -0.41 -5.31
C ILE A 52 10.67 0.37 -4.06
N LEU A 53 10.19 1.60 -4.25
CA LEU A 53 9.52 2.40 -3.22
C LEU A 53 8.02 2.50 -3.57
N ASP A 54 7.16 2.02 -2.66
CA ASP A 54 5.71 2.13 -2.77
C ASP A 54 5.22 3.28 -1.88
N ILE A 55 4.79 4.38 -2.51
CA ILE A 55 4.29 5.58 -1.83
C ILE A 55 2.78 5.42 -1.67
N ASP A 56 2.28 5.70 -0.47
CA ASP A 56 0.91 5.41 -0.05
C ASP A 56 0.60 3.90 -0.15
N CYS A 57 1.47 3.09 0.45
CA CYS A 57 1.43 1.63 0.30
C CYS A 57 0.23 0.97 1.02
N GLY A 58 -0.57 1.74 1.77
CA GLY A 58 -1.71 1.28 2.56
C GLY A 58 -1.28 0.17 3.51
N ASN A 59 -1.94 -0.99 3.42
CA ASN A 59 -1.65 -2.16 4.25
C ASN A 59 -0.46 -3.00 3.74
N GLY A 60 0.22 -2.55 2.69
CA GLY A 60 1.42 -3.21 2.15
C GLY A 60 1.15 -4.51 1.39
N ARG A 61 -0.10 -4.92 1.17
CA ARG A 61 -0.43 -6.19 0.48
C ARG A 61 0.24 -6.29 -0.90
N PHE A 62 0.14 -5.24 -1.70
CA PHE A 62 0.76 -5.18 -3.02
C PHE A 62 2.29 -5.25 -2.95
N LEU A 63 2.91 -4.41 -2.12
CA LEU A 63 4.36 -4.40 -1.92
C LEU A 63 4.88 -5.77 -1.47
N ASN A 64 4.16 -6.45 -0.58
CA ASN A 64 4.50 -7.80 -0.13
C ASN A 64 4.52 -8.81 -1.29
N PHE A 65 3.58 -8.72 -2.24
CA PHE A 65 3.63 -9.58 -3.44
C PHE A 65 4.81 -9.28 -4.36
N LEU A 66 5.27 -8.03 -4.44
CA LEU A 66 6.50 -7.69 -5.16
C LEU A 66 7.73 -8.25 -4.44
N ILE A 67 7.84 -8.06 -3.13
CA ILE A 67 8.97 -8.60 -2.35
C ILE A 67 9.07 -10.13 -2.50
N LYS A 68 7.94 -10.84 -2.45
CA LYS A 68 7.87 -12.29 -2.70
C LYS A 68 8.34 -12.72 -4.10
N GLN A 69 8.36 -11.81 -5.06
CA GLN A 69 8.85 -12.05 -6.41
C GLN A 69 10.35 -11.71 -6.57
N GLY A 70 11.03 -11.30 -5.51
CA GLY A 70 12.48 -11.04 -5.51
C GLY A 70 12.86 -9.57 -5.62
N PHE A 71 11.91 -8.65 -5.45
CA PHE A 71 12.20 -7.22 -5.36
C PHE A 71 12.68 -6.85 -3.95
N GLU A 72 13.56 -5.85 -3.86
CA GLU A 72 13.93 -5.19 -2.62
C GLU A 72 12.98 -3.98 -2.44
N GLY A 73 12.07 -4.05 -1.47
CA GLY A 73 10.93 -3.14 -1.38
C GLY A 73 10.85 -2.34 -0.09
N TRP A 74 10.50 -1.06 -0.20
CA TRP A 74 10.16 -0.18 0.92
C TRP A 74 8.79 0.47 0.70
N GLY A 75 8.04 0.64 1.78
CA GLY A 75 6.73 1.29 1.75
C GLY A 75 6.70 2.49 2.68
N ILE A 76 6.02 3.56 2.25
CA ILE A 76 5.69 4.68 3.11
C ILE A 76 4.18 4.89 3.06
N GLU A 77 3.58 5.03 4.24
CA GLU A 77 2.15 5.29 4.41
C GLU A 77 2.01 6.24 5.59
N LEU A 78 1.07 7.19 5.51
CA LEU A 78 0.79 8.06 6.62
C LEU A 78 0.02 7.32 7.71
N PRO A 79 0.21 7.65 9.00
CA PRO A 79 -0.52 7.00 10.08
C PRO A 79 -2.05 7.14 9.90
N GLY A 80 -2.79 6.02 9.86
CA GLY A 80 -4.24 5.98 9.64
C GLY A 80 -4.78 4.56 9.41
N LYS A 81 -6.08 4.37 9.08
CA LYS A 81 -6.59 3.08 8.56
C LYS A 81 -6.00 2.85 7.17
N ALA A 82 -5.04 1.93 7.12
CA ALA A 82 -4.61 1.24 5.92
C ALA A 82 -5.72 0.38 5.30
#